data_AF-A0A3P6UVG5-F1
#
_entry.id   AF-A0A3P6UVG5-F1
#
_cell.length_a   1.000
_cell.length_b   1.000
_cell.length_c   1.000
_cell.angle_alpha   90.00
_cell.angle_beta   90.00
_cell.angle_gamma   90.00
#
_symmetry.space_group_name_H-M   'P 1'
#
loop_
_entity.id
_entity.type
_entity.pdbx_description
1 polymer ?
#
loop_
_entity_poly.entity_id
_entity_poly.type
_entity_poly.pdbx_seq_one_letter_code
_entity_poly.pdbx_strand_id
1 'polypeptide(L)'
;MDAKASISLEPLNPHKVFVLEKRIKKKIKIHRPPIENFMKRRIVKSDLKNLKYAQFEPLYELWCDYFSTLVAGPGSQLDVRVLKADYHGCLLMVAEAANPAQVGICGIVTRETRQTFMLITKEDRLLTIPKQDTIFQFALEGKIYVLFGNAFRFQPSLRAKKILRSRCSIPFFLK
;
A
#
# COMPACT_ATOMS: atom_id res chain seq x y z
N MET A 1 56.76 50.17 -41.15
CA MET A 1 56.24 48.93 -41.79
C MET A 1 54.98 48.61 -41.03
N ASP A 2 53.87 49.22 -41.46
CA ASP A 2 52.75 49.51 -40.58
C ASP A 2 51.42 49.00 -41.17
N ALA A 3 50.54 48.67 -40.22
CA ALA A 3 49.08 48.74 -40.27
C ALA A 3 48.28 47.46 -40.60
N LYS A 4 47.76 46.90 -39.49
CA LYS A 4 46.35 46.64 -39.17
C LYS A 4 45.57 45.59 -39.97
N ALA A 5 45.14 44.59 -39.21
CA ALA A 5 44.04 43.69 -39.51
C ALA A 5 42.75 44.44 -39.88
N SER A 6 42.06 43.96 -40.90
CA SER A 6 40.63 44.16 -41.08
C SER A 6 40.02 42.89 -41.68
N ILE A 7 39.46 42.06 -40.79
CA ILE A 7 38.57 40.96 -41.17
C ILE A 7 37.23 41.63 -41.51
N SER A 8 36.87 41.69 -42.78
CA SER A 8 35.54 42.11 -43.21
C SER A 8 34.53 41.01 -42.89
N LEU A 9 33.86 41.13 -41.74
CA LEU A 9 32.62 40.40 -41.49
C LEU A 9 31.50 41.17 -42.18
N GLU A 10 31.20 40.79 -43.42
CA GLU A 10 29.95 41.18 -44.08
C GLU A 10 28.77 40.52 -43.35
N PRO A 11 27.84 41.26 -42.73
CA PRO A 11 26.68 40.66 -42.11
C PRO A 11 25.75 40.09 -43.19
N LEU A 12 25.70 38.77 -43.23
CA LEU A 12 24.79 37.98 -44.05
C LEU A 12 23.32 38.39 -43.75
N ASN A 13 22.67 38.95 -44.78
CA ASN A 13 21.22 38.99 -44.97
C ASN A 13 20.44 40.19 -44.36
N PRO A 14 20.09 41.22 -45.16
CA PRO A 14 19.43 42.45 -44.70
C PRO A 14 17.93 42.33 -44.37
N HIS A 15 17.28 41.16 -44.53
CA HIS A 15 15.83 41.03 -44.36
C HIS A 15 15.34 39.97 -43.37
N LYS A 16 16.19 39.44 -42.49
CA LYS A 16 15.69 38.61 -41.39
C LYS A 16 15.26 39.49 -40.22
N VAL A 17 14.05 40.05 -40.34
CA VAL A 17 13.36 40.62 -39.17
C VAL A 17 13.09 39.46 -38.21
N PHE A 18 13.95 39.32 -37.20
CA PHE A 18 13.64 38.48 -36.06
C PHE A 18 12.55 39.20 -35.28
N VAL A 19 11.32 38.73 -35.44
CA VAL A 19 10.19 39.11 -34.59
C VAL A 19 10.47 38.55 -33.19
N LEU A 20 11.25 39.31 -32.40
CA LEU A 20 11.69 38.99 -31.03
C LEU A 20 10.60 39.25 -29.99
N GLU A 21 9.46 39.79 -30.41
CA GLU A 21 8.33 40.00 -29.52
C GLU A 21 7.89 38.64 -28.95
N LYS A 22 8.12 38.47 -27.65
CA LYS A 22 7.56 37.37 -26.87
C LYS A 22 6.05 37.39 -27.12
N ARG A 23 5.56 36.49 -27.97
CA ARG A 23 4.13 36.22 -28.05
C ARG A 23 3.70 35.73 -26.68
N ILE A 24 3.11 36.63 -25.89
CA ILE A 24 2.53 36.30 -24.60
C ILE A 24 1.42 35.31 -24.90
N LYS A 25 1.71 34.00 -24.73
CA LYS A 25 0.69 32.96 -24.88
C LYS A 25 -0.37 33.26 -23.83
N LYS A 26 -1.54 33.76 -24.26
CA LYS A 26 -2.70 33.93 -23.37
C LYS A 26 -2.95 32.56 -22.73
N LYS A 27 -2.81 32.47 -21.41
CA LYS A 27 -3.17 31.25 -20.67
C LYS A 27 -4.67 31.03 -20.86
N ILE A 28 -5.04 30.10 -21.74
CA ILE A 28 -6.43 29.66 -21.82
C ILE A 28 -6.71 28.96 -20.48
N LYS A 29 -7.60 29.53 -19.67
CA LYS A 29 -8.09 28.87 -18.45
C LYS A 29 -8.93 27.69 -18.92
N ILE A 30 -8.33 26.50 -18.97
CA ILE A 30 -9.08 25.27 -19.21
C ILE A 30 -10.01 25.09 -18.00
N HIS A 31 -11.29 25.38 -18.16
CA HIS A 31 -12.30 25.06 -17.17
C HIS A 31 -12.50 23.55 -17.19
N ARG A 32 -11.73 22.86 -16.36
CA ARG A 32 -12.06 21.47 -16.03
C ARG A 32 -13.21 21.55 -15.03
N PRO A 33 -14.37 20.95 -15.30
CA PRO A 33 -15.35 20.79 -14.24
C PRO A 33 -14.63 20.10 -13.06
N PRO A 34 -14.84 20.55 -11.81
CA PRO A 34 -14.35 19.80 -10.67
C PRO A 34 -14.85 18.36 -10.84
N ILE A 35 -13.97 17.37 -10.62
CA ILE A 35 -14.36 15.96 -10.70
C ILE A 35 -15.40 15.75 -9.61
N GLU A 36 -16.69 15.91 -9.93
CA GLU A 36 -17.70 15.96 -8.90
C GLU A 36 -17.98 14.57 -8.32
N ASN A 37 -17.80 13.47 -9.06
CA ASN A 37 -18.14 12.13 -8.56
C ASN A 37 -17.41 10.95 -9.23
N PHE A 38 -16.08 10.92 -9.29
CA PHE A 38 -15.39 9.73 -9.85
C PHE A 38 -15.01 8.65 -8.81
N MET A 39 -14.81 9.01 -7.53
CA MET A 39 -14.32 8.04 -6.52
C MET A 39 -14.85 8.27 -5.09
N LYS A 40 -16.02 8.90 -4.91
CA LYS A 40 -16.66 8.97 -3.59
C LYS A 40 -17.58 7.78 -3.32
N ARG A 41 -17.09 6.56 -3.49
CA ARG A 41 -17.55 5.45 -2.63
C ARG A 41 -16.57 5.30 -1.48
N ARG A 42 -16.39 6.40 -0.75
CA ARG A 42 -15.75 6.32 0.56
C ARG A 42 -16.74 5.53 1.41
N ILE A 43 -16.34 4.33 1.84
CA ILE A 43 -17.11 3.53 2.80
C ILE A 43 -17.56 4.46 3.93
N VAL A 44 -18.86 4.60 4.09
CA VAL A 44 -19.47 5.47 5.08
C VAL A 44 -19.58 4.66 6.37
N LYS A 45 -19.57 5.35 7.52
CA LYS A 45 -19.74 4.68 8.82
C LYS A 45 -21.04 3.86 8.90
N SER A 46 -22.07 4.23 8.15
CA SER A 46 -23.33 3.47 8.03
C SER A 46 -23.10 2.05 7.52
N ASP A 47 -22.23 1.90 6.53
CA ASP A 47 -22.01 0.64 5.81
C ASP A 47 -21.30 -0.39 6.71
N LEU A 48 -20.61 0.08 7.75
CA LEU A 48 -19.85 -0.73 8.69
C LEU A 48 -20.66 -1.19 9.91
N LYS A 49 -21.90 -0.72 10.09
CA LYS A 49 -22.69 -1.01 11.31
C LYS A 49 -23.35 -2.38 11.32
N ASN A 50 -23.68 -2.92 10.14
CA ASN A 50 -24.50 -4.14 10.01
C ASN A 50 -23.69 -5.34 9.50
N LEU A 51 -22.39 -5.36 9.77
CA LEU A 51 -21.50 -6.43 9.34
C LEU A 51 -21.55 -7.57 10.36
N LYS A 52 -21.83 -8.78 9.87
CA LYS A 52 -21.81 -10.01 10.68
C LYS A 52 -20.61 -10.86 10.33
N TYR A 53 -20.05 -11.54 11.32
CA TYR A 53 -18.92 -12.45 11.18
C TYR A 53 -19.19 -13.53 10.13
N ALA A 54 -20.40 -14.12 10.14
CA ALA A 54 -20.82 -15.16 9.22
C ALA A 54 -20.71 -14.75 7.73
N GLN A 55 -20.82 -13.45 7.42
CA GLN A 55 -20.67 -12.96 6.04
C GLN A 55 -19.22 -13.05 5.53
N PHE A 56 -18.25 -13.17 6.43
CA PHE A 56 -16.82 -13.22 6.12
C PHE A 56 -16.24 -14.63 6.17
N GLU A 57 -17.00 -15.64 6.59
CA GLU A 57 -16.54 -17.04 6.59
C GLU A 57 -16.13 -17.53 5.19
N PRO A 58 -16.91 -17.29 4.11
CA PRO A 58 -16.50 -17.68 2.77
C PRO A 58 -15.22 -16.96 2.30
N LEU A 59 -14.99 -15.75 2.81
CA LEU A 59 -13.77 -14.99 2.52
C LEU A 59 -12.55 -15.62 3.20
N TYR A 60 -12.73 -16.16 4.41
CA TYR A 60 -11.68 -16.90 5.11
C TYR A 60 -11.35 -18.21 4.40
N GLU A 61 -12.36 -18.97 3.96
CA GLU A 61 -12.15 -20.20 3.19
C GLU A 61 -11.35 -19.94 1.91
N LEU A 62 -11.74 -18.92 1.13
CA LEU A 62 -10.99 -18.50 -0.06
C LEU A 62 -9.55 -18.10 0.28
N TRP A 63 -9.35 -17.43 1.41
CA TRP A 63 -8.02 -17.01 1.85
C TRP A 63 -7.15 -18.21 2.25
N CYS A 64 -7.72 -19.24 2.88
CA CYS A 64 -7.01 -20.48 3.20
C CYS A 64 -6.46 -21.15 1.94
N ASP A 65 -7.30 -21.36 0.93
CA ASP A 65 -6.88 -21.96 -0.35
C ASP A 65 -5.78 -21.13 -1.04
N TYR A 66 -5.96 -19.80 -1.06
CA TYR A 66 -4.96 -18.87 -1.57
C TYR A 66 -3.63 -19.00 -0.82
N PHE A 67 -3.65 -19.01 0.51
CA PHE A 67 -2.42 -19.02 1.29
C PHE A 67 -1.72 -20.37 1.24
N SER A 68 -2.46 -21.48 1.22
CA SER A 68 -1.92 -22.83 1.02
C SER A 68 -1.16 -22.95 -0.29
N THR A 69 -1.74 -22.47 -1.41
CA THR A 69 -1.06 -22.45 -2.71
C THR A 69 0.17 -21.54 -2.72
N LEU A 70 0.13 -20.41 -2.01
CA LEU A 70 1.26 -19.48 -1.88
C LEU A 70 2.45 -20.09 -1.12
N VAL A 71 2.17 -20.84 -0.05
CA VAL A 71 3.19 -21.49 0.77
C VAL A 71 3.80 -22.68 0.02
N ALA A 72 2.96 -23.47 -0.67
CA ALA A 72 3.40 -24.62 -1.47
C ALA A 72 4.21 -24.25 -2.72
N GLY A 73 4.26 -22.97 -3.10
CA GLY A 73 4.98 -22.51 -4.28
C GLY A 73 6.50 -22.79 -4.25
N PRO A 74 7.12 -23.11 -5.41
CA PRO A 74 8.54 -23.46 -5.48
C PRO A 74 9.45 -22.26 -5.14
N GLY A 75 10.53 -22.54 -4.39
CA GLY A 75 11.62 -21.58 -4.10
C GLY A 75 11.79 -21.24 -2.62
N SER A 76 13.04 -20.98 -2.22
CA SER A 76 13.51 -20.81 -0.83
C SER A 76 13.09 -19.51 -0.12
N GLN A 77 12.32 -18.64 -0.78
CA GLN A 77 11.97 -17.30 -0.26
C GLN A 77 10.53 -17.23 0.27
N LEU A 78 10.14 -18.20 1.11
CA LEU A 78 8.84 -18.25 1.77
C LEU A 78 8.51 -16.94 2.52
N ASP A 79 9.46 -16.40 3.28
CA ASP A 79 9.27 -15.17 4.05
C ASP A 79 8.92 -13.97 3.17
N VAL A 80 9.55 -13.87 2.00
CA VAL A 80 9.27 -12.78 1.04
C VAL A 80 7.90 -12.93 0.42
N ARG A 81 7.44 -14.17 0.17
CA ARG A 81 6.09 -14.43 -0.35
C ARG A 81 5.04 -14.08 0.69
N VAL A 82 5.21 -14.54 1.92
CA VAL A 82 4.33 -14.24 3.07
C VAL A 82 4.27 -12.73 3.30
N LEU A 83 5.40 -12.03 3.28
CA LEU A 83 5.43 -10.58 3.47
C LEU A 83 4.80 -9.80 2.30
N LYS A 84 4.69 -10.42 1.11
CA LYS A 84 4.04 -9.84 -0.06
C LYS A 84 2.57 -10.21 -0.22
N ALA A 85 2.09 -11.16 0.58
CA ALA A 85 0.75 -11.72 0.48
C ALA A 85 -0.36 -10.69 0.78
N ASP A 86 -1.55 -11.05 0.32
CA ASP A 86 -2.78 -10.41 0.76
C ASP A 86 -3.28 -11.07 2.06
N TYR A 87 -3.80 -10.26 2.97
CA TYR A 87 -4.30 -10.68 4.28
C TYR A 87 -5.78 -10.35 4.49
N HIS A 88 -6.48 -9.80 3.50
CA HIS A 88 -7.94 -9.70 3.57
C HIS A 88 -8.55 -11.11 3.62
N GLY A 89 -9.40 -11.37 4.59
CA GLY A 89 -9.93 -12.72 4.84
C GLY A 89 -9.11 -13.57 5.81
N CYS A 90 -7.91 -13.15 6.19
CA CYS A 90 -7.10 -13.90 7.15
C CYS A 90 -7.72 -13.85 8.55
N LEU A 91 -7.80 -15.00 9.23
CA LEU A 91 -8.16 -15.08 10.65
C LEU A 91 -6.93 -14.79 11.52
N LEU A 92 -6.82 -13.56 12.01
CA LEU A 92 -5.70 -13.11 12.83
C LEU A 92 -6.06 -13.11 14.32
N MET A 93 -5.06 -13.45 15.15
CA MET A 93 -5.07 -13.22 16.58
C MET A 93 -3.94 -12.26 16.96
N VAL A 94 -4.20 -11.34 17.89
CA VAL A 94 -3.17 -10.46 18.45
C VAL A 94 -2.39 -11.24 19.52
N ALA A 95 -1.14 -11.57 19.23
CA ALA A 95 -0.25 -12.27 20.13
C ALA A 95 0.37 -11.33 21.16
N GLU A 96 0.84 -10.17 20.68
CA GLU A 96 1.47 -9.13 21.49
C GLU A 96 1.08 -7.76 20.95
N ALA A 97 0.88 -6.80 21.84
CA ALA A 97 0.58 -5.43 21.45
C ALA A 97 1.09 -4.45 22.51
N ALA A 98 1.49 -3.25 22.06
CA ALA A 98 1.82 -2.14 22.96
C ALA A 98 0.66 -1.78 23.92
N ASN A 99 -0.59 -2.03 23.52
CA ASN A 99 -1.74 -1.96 24.40
C ASN A 99 -2.17 -3.38 24.84
N PRO A 100 -1.98 -3.77 26.12
CA PRO A 100 -2.33 -5.09 26.61
C PRO A 100 -3.80 -5.46 26.43
N ALA A 101 -4.71 -4.49 26.41
CA ALA A 101 -6.14 -4.73 26.21
C ALA A 101 -6.48 -5.27 24.81
N GLN A 102 -5.54 -5.19 23.85
CA GLN A 102 -5.71 -5.72 22.51
C GLN A 102 -5.22 -7.17 22.37
N VAL A 103 -4.45 -7.67 23.33
CA VAL A 103 -3.89 -9.01 23.30
C VAL A 103 -5.02 -10.04 23.42
N GLY A 104 -4.96 -11.10 22.61
CA GLY A 104 -5.97 -12.15 22.57
C GLY A 104 -7.19 -11.85 21.69
N ILE A 105 -7.32 -10.63 21.14
CA ILE A 105 -8.37 -10.35 20.15
C ILE A 105 -8.13 -11.23 18.92
N CYS A 106 -9.17 -11.97 18.52
CA CYS A 106 -9.18 -12.78 17.32
C CYS A 106 -10.31 -12.35 16.38
N GLY A 107 -10.05 -12.36 15.07
CA GLY A 107 -11.06 -12.01 14.08
C GLY A 107 -10.56 -12.07 12.65
N ILE A 108 -11.51 -12.09 11.71
CA ILE A 108 -11.21 -12.11 10.28
C ILE A 108 -10.87 -10.69 9.82
N VAL A 109 -9.81 -10.52 9.03
CA VAL A 109 -9.44 -9.22 8.47
C VAL A 109 -10.44 -8.81 7.39
N THR A 110 -11.30 -7.86 7.73
CA THR A 110 -12.24 -7.25 6.77
C THR A 110 -11.55 -6.21 5.90
N ARG A 111 -10.67 -5.40 6.49
CA ARG A 111 -10.00 -4.30 5.79
C ARG A 111 -8.57 -4.13 6.25
N GLU A 112 -7.70 -3.95 5.28
CA GLU A 112 -6.34 -3.58 5.52
C GLU A 112 -6.06 -2.12 5.10
N THR A 113 -5.40 -1.36 5.99
CA THR A 113 -4.86 -0.04 5.67
C THR A 113 -3.36 0.00 5.85
N ARG A 114 -2.74 1.15 5.54
CA ARG A 114 -1.30 1.35 5.76
C ARG A 114 -0.89 1.14 7.22
N GLN A 115 -1.74 1.45 8.18
CA GLN A 115 -1.36 1.48 9.61
C GLN A 115 -2.18 0.53 10.47
N THR A 116 -3.30 0.02 9.98
CA THR A 116 -4.23 -0.75 10.79
C THR A 116 -4.74 -1.97 10.05
N PHE A 117 -5.10 -2.99 10.83
CA PHE A 117 -5.98 -4.07 10.42
C PHE A 117 -7.34 -3.85 11.07
N MET A 118 -8.41 -3.97 10.29
CA MET A 118 -9.76 -4.04 10.83
C MET A 118 -10.22 -5.49 10.86
N LEU A 119 -10.54 -5.98 12.05
CA LEU A 119 -10.93 -7.34 12.34
C LEU A 119 -12.43 -7.38 12.69
N ILE A 120 -13.16 -8.34 12.15
CA ILE A 120 -14.50 -8.70 12.62
C ILE A 120 -14.36 -9.87 13.60
N THR A 121 -14.82 -9.68 14.84
CA THR A 121 -14.81 -10.73 15.86
C THR A 121 -16.05 -11.61 15.74
N LYS A 122 -16.04 -12.78 16.40
CA LYS A 122 -17.22 -13.67 16.47
C LYS A 122 -18.44 -13.04 17.14
N GLU A 123 -18.26 -11.94 17.87
CA GLU A 123 -19.33 -11.16 18.50
C GLU A 123 -19.96 -10.14 17.54
N ASP A 124 -19.70 -10.23 16.23
CA ASP A 124 -20.11 -9.26 15.20
C ASP A 124 -19.58 -7.84 15.47
N ARG A 125 -18.44 -7.72 16.15
CA ARG A 125 -17.81 -6.43 16.46
C ARG A 125 -16.63 -6.16 15.56
N LEU A 126 -16.66 -4.98 14.93
CA LEU A 126 -15.57 -4.51 14.08
C LEU A 126 -14.55 -3.74 14.93
N LEU A 127 -13.34 -4.27 15.04
CA LEU A 127 -12.24 -3.72 15.83
C LEU A 127 -11.11 -3.26 14.92
N THR A 128 -10.55 -2.07 15.18
CA THR A 128 -9.41 -1.55 14.43
C THR A 128 -8.16 -1.68 15.27
N ILE A 129 -7.24 -2.54 14.85
CA ILE A 129 -5.98 -2.81 15.55
C ILE A 129 -4.83 -2.10 14.83
N PRO A 130 -4.03 -1.27 15.53
CA PRO A 130 -2.83 -0.68 14.95
C PRO A 130 -1.78 -1.76 14.66
N LYS A 131 -1.06 -1.62 13.54
CA LYS A 131 0.06 -2.49 13.17
C LYS A 131 1.36 -2.10 13.85
N GLN A 132 1.41 -0.91 14.43
CA GLN A 132 2.60 -0.43 15.10
C GLN A 132 2.76 -1.18 16.41
N ASP A 133 3.94 -1.77 16.61
CA ASP A 133 4.32 -2.45 17.85
C ASP A 133 3.29 -3.52 18.28
N THR A 134 2.78 -4.24 17.27
CA THR A 134 1.88 -5.38 17.42
C THR A 134 2.39 -6.57 16.65
N ILE A 135 2.23 -7.75 17.25
CA ILE A 135 2.53 -9.05 16.67
C ILE A 135 1.21 -9.78 16.50
N PHE A 136 0.93 -10.20 15.26
CA PHE A 136 -0.24 -11.00 14.92
C PHE A 136 0.20 -12.44 14.67
N GLN A 137 -0.72 -13.37 14.89
CA GLN A 137 -0.52 -14.77 14.55
C GLN A 137 -1.76 -15.35 13.90
N PHE A 138 -1.57 -16.34 13.04
CA PHE A 138 -2.65 -17.17 12.51
C PHE A 138 -2.18 -18.61 12.36
N ALA A 139 -3.14 -19.53 12.31
CA ALA A 139 -2.89 -20.94 12.11
C ALA A 139 -3.46 -21.39 10.77
N LEU A 140 -2.68 -22.18 10.03
CA LEU A 140 -3.11 -22.83 8.80
C LEU A 140 -2.37 -24.17 8.65
N GLU A 141 -3.08 -25.23 8.30
CA GLU A 141 -2.50 -26.58 8.06
C GLU A 141 -1.59 -27.08 9.21
N GLY A 142 -1.98 -26.81 10.46
CA GLY A 142 -1.20 -27.21 11.65
C GLY A 142 0.09 -26.41 11.87
N LYS A 143 0.34 -25.35 11.08
CA LYS A 143 1.46 -24.44 11.25
C LYS A 143 0.97 -23.11 11.81
N ILE A 144 1.80 -22.51 12.67
CA ILE A 144 1.57 -21.18 13.23
C ILE A 144 2.47 -20.20 12.50
N TYR A 145 1.87 -19.15 11.97
CA TYR A 145 2.57 -18.06 11.29
C TYR A 145 2.51 -16.82 12.16
N VAL A 146 3.66 -16.17 12.33
CA VAL A 146 3.81 -14.95 13.12
C VAL A 146 4.08 -13.78 12.18
N LEU A 147 3.31 -12.72 12.33
CA LEU A 147 3.37 -11.50 11.52
C LEU A 147 3.73 -10.31 12.40
N PHE A 148 4.89 -9.70 12.12
CA PHE A 148 5.29 -8.46 12.77
C PHE A 148 4.58 -7.28 12.12
N GLY A 149 3.61 -6.66 12.80
CA GLY A 149 2.80 -5.57 12.27
C GLY A 149 3.63 -4.42 11.72
N ASN A 150 4.80 -4.13 12.31
CA ASN A 150 5.73 -3.10 11.84
C ASN A 150 6.18 -3.32 10.38
N ALA A 151 6.31 -4.57 9.92
CA ALA A 151 6.65 -4.91 8.54
C ALA A 151 5.49 -4.69 7.57
N PHE A 152 4.24 -4.65 8.06
CA PHE A 152 3.02 -4.47 7.28
C PHE A 152 2.54 -3.02 7.20
N ARG A 153 3.37 -2.05 7.63
CA ARG A 153 3.06 -0.61 7.63
C ARG A 153 3.18 0.04 6.25
N PHE A 154 2.64 -0.61 5.22
CA PHE A 154 2.63 -0.16 3.83
C PHE A 154 1.22 -0.27 3.25
N GLN A 155 0.94 0.49 2.19
CA GLN A 155 -0.33 0.34 1.49
C GLN A 155 -0.40 -1.06 0.85
N PRO A 156 -1.50 -1.82 1.07
CA PRO A 156 -1.60 -3.22 0.61
C PRO A 156 -1.33 -3.37 -0.89
N SER A 157 -1.90 -2.49 -1.71
CA SER A 157 -1.73 -2.50 -3.17
C SER A 157 -0.29 -2.23 -3.65
N LEU A 158 0.56 -1.68 -2.79
CA LEU A 158 1.97 -1.39 -3.11
C LEU A 158 2.93 -2.44 -2.55
N ARG A 159 2.44 -3.37 -1.72
CA ARG A 159 3.24 -4.39 -1.03
C ARG A 159 3.99 -5.30 -1.99
N ALA A 160 3.33 -5.78 -3.03
CA ALA A 160 3.94 -6.65 -4.04
C ALA A 160 5.00 -5.94 -4.90
N LYS A 161 4.81 -4.64 -5.16
CA LYS A 161 5.63 -3.83 -6.06
C LYS A 161 6.86 -3.22 -5.38
N LYS A 162 6.77 -2.92 -4.09
CA LYS A 162 7.84 -2.27 -3.37
C LYS A 162 8.89 -3.30 -2.94
N ILE A 163 10.13 -3.07 -3.33
CA ILE A 163 11.28 -3.76 -2.71
C ILE A 163 11.27 -3.35 -1.24
N LEU A 164 10.94 -4.28 -0.36
CA LEU A 164 11.10 -4.10 1.08
C LEU A 164 12.60 -3.97 1.36
N ARG A 165 13.08 -2.73 1.43
CA ARG A 165 14.33 -2.46 2.14
C ARG A 165 14.05 -2.76 3.60
N SER A 166 14.54 -3.90 4.09
CA SER A 166 14.46 -4.30 5.49
C SER A 166 14.99 -3.15 6.36
N ARG A 167 14.09 -2.36 6.95
CA ARG A 167 14.47 -1.39 7.99
C ARG A 167 14.53 -2.04 9.37
N CYS A 168 14.01 -3.25 9.51
CA CYS A 168 14.14 -4.08 10.69
C CYS A 168 14.55 -5.48 10.23
N SER A 169 15.58 -6.05 10.86
CA SER A 169 15.76 -7.49 10.85
C SER A 169 14.51 -8.10 11.49
N ILE A 170 13.89 -9.03 10.79
CA ILE A 170 12.81 -9.83 11.35
C ILE A 170 13.48 -10.63 12.48
N PRO A 171 13.07 -10.49 13.76
CA PRO A 171 13.68 -11.28 14.81
C PRO A 171 13.43 -12.75 14.48
N PHE A 172 14.54 -13.49 14.41
CA PHE A 172 14.60 -14.87 13.97
C PHE A 172 13.68 -15.74 14.84
N PHE A 173 12.90 -16.58 14.18
CA PHE A 173 11.91 -17.50 14.75
C PHE A 173 12.41 -18.24 16.01
N LEU A 174 11.58 -18.29 17.05
CA LEU A 174 11.63 -19.38 18.02
C LEU A 174 11.03 -20.63 17.35
N LYS A 175 11.79 -21.71 17.51
CA LYS A 175 11.62 -23.04 16.94
C LYS A 175 10.35 -23.74 17.42
#